data_AF-A0A3L7Y794-F1
#
_entry.id   AF-A0A3L7Y794-F1
#
_cell.length_a   1.000
_cell.length_b   1.000
_cell.length_c   1.000
_cell.angle_alpha   90.00
_cell.angle_beta   90.00
_cell.angle_gamma   90.00
#
_symmetry.space_group_name_H-M   'P 1'
#
loop_
_entity.id
_entity.type
_entity.pdbx_description
1 polymer ?
#
loop_
_entity_poly.entity_id
_entity_poly.type
_entity_poly.pdbx_seq_one_letter_code
_entity_poly.pdbx_strand_id
1 'polypeptide(L)'
;MKLRQRLLHLQVHPLKLATDWVSALVAAALLWQHALAYGLIVAALPSMLVSIVLFWRADANSFVRTALGSYMLRNNTPAMEGVRFCGMLVLWAGAWLGWWWLLWAGLAVIAGGWLAGMWPRRRTAA
;
A
#
# COMPACT_ATOMS: atom_id res chain seq x y z
N MET A 1 19.98 -8.26 -13.98
CA MET A 1 19.01 -7.16 -13.75
C MET A 1 19.58 -6.19 -12.72
N LYS A 2 19.43 -4.87 -12.90
CA LYS A 2 19.86 -3.89 -11.89
C LYS A 2 19.04 -4.09 -10.59
N LEU A 3 19.70 -4.07 -9.42
CA LEU A 3 19.07 -4.30 -8.11
C LEU A 3 17.77 -3.48 -7.92
N ARG A 4 17.79 -2.24 -8.42
CA ARG A 4 16.65 -1.29 -8.42
C ARG A 4 15.41 -1.82 -9.14
N GLN A 5 15.56 -2.51 -10.27
CA GLN A 5 14.43 -3.09 -11.00
C GLN A 5 13.81 -4.25 -10.21
N ARG A 6 14.64 -5.07 -9.57
CA ARG A 6 14.17 -6.18 -8.73
C ARG A 6 13.41 -5.66 -7.51
N LEU A 7 13.90 -4.60 -6.87
CA LEU A 7 13.21 -3.93 -5.75
C LEU A 7 11.86 -3.33 -6.16
N LEU A 8 11.77 -2.68 -7.32
CA LEU A 8 10.51 -2.15 -7.83
C LEU A 8 9.49 -3.26 -8.11
N HIS A 9 9.92 -4.38 -8.69
CA HIS A 9 9.02 -5.51 -8.93
C HIS A 9 8.53 -6.16 -7.61
N LEU A 10 9.36 -6.18 -6.56
CA LEU A 10 8.98 -6.66 -5.24
C LEU A 10 7.96 -5.75 -4.54
N GLN A 11 8.05 -4.43 -4.74
CA GLN A 11 7.11 -3.47 -4.15
C GLN A 11 5.68 -3.61 -4.71
N VAL A 12 5.56 -4.13 -5.92
CA VAL A 12 4.28 -4.24 -6.64
C VAL A 12 3.70 -5.65 -6.55
N HIS A 13 4.32 -6.53 -5.77
CA HIS A 13 3.82 -7.89 -5.60
C HIS A 13 2.43 -7.87 -4.92
N PRO A 14 1.43 -8.61 -5.45
CA PRO A 14 0.05 -8.55 -4.95
C PRO A 14 -0.03 -9.01 -3.50
N LEU A 15 0.82 -9.97 -3.11
CA LEU A 15 0.94 -10.42 -1.73
C LEU A 15 1.33 -9.28 -0.79
N LYS A 16 2.29 -8.43 -1.18
CA LYS A 16 2.71 -7.30 -0.34
C LYS A 16 1.57 -6.31 -0.18
N LEU A 17 0.88 -5.98 -1.27
CA LEU A 17 -0.24 -5.06 -1.22
C LEU A 17 -1.38 -5.61 -0.36
N ALA A 18 -1.73 -6.89 -0.52
CA ALA A 18 -2.75 -7.54 0.31
C ALA A 18 -2.36 -7.51 1.80
N THR A 19 -1.11 -7.81 2.12
CA THR A 19 -0.59 -7.72 3.48
C THR A 19 -0.68 -6.29 4.01
N ASP A 20 -0.27 -5.28 3.25
CA ASP A 20 -0.36 -3.88 3.67
C ASP A 20 -1.79 -3.47 4.02
N TRP A 21 -2.78 -3.88 3.21
CA TRP A 21 -4.21 -3.61 3.47
C TRP A 21 -4.71 -4.30 4.73
N VAL A 22 -4.45 -5.60 4.87
CA VAL A 22 -4.88 -6.37 6.05
C VAL A 22 -4.23 -5.82 7.30
N SER A 23 -2.92 -5.57 7.26
CA SER A 23 -2.17 -4.98 8.36
C SER A 23 -2.67 -3.60 8.75
N ALA A 24 -3.03 -2.75 7.78
CA ALA A 24 -3.60 -1.43 8.06
C ALA A 24 -4.95 -1.54 8.79
N LEU A 25 -5.82 -2.47 8.39
CA LEU A 25 -7.12 -2.71 9.03
C LEU A 25 -6.96 -3.30 10.44
N VAL A 26 -6.08 -4.28 10.63
CA VAL A 26 -5.81 -4.85 11.95
C VAL A 26 -5.17 -3.81 12.87
N ALA A 27 -4.23 -3.01 12.36
CA ALA A 27 -3.65 -1.90 13.11
C ALA A 27 -4.73 -0.88 13.53
N ALA A 28 -5.69 -0.58 12.66
CA ALA A 28 -6.83 0.28 13.01
C ALA A 28 -7.70 -0.31 14.12
N ALA A 29 -8.01 -1.62 14.06
CA ALA A 29 -8.76 -2.29 15.11
C ALA A 29 -8.04 -2.28 16.47
N LEU A 30 -6.70 -2.35 16.47
CA LEU A 30 -5.88 -2.23 17.68
C LEU A 30 -5.81 -0.79 18.19
N LEU A 31 -5.71 0.19 17.29
CA LEU A 31 -5.72 1.61 17.64
C LEU A 31 -7.08 2.05 18.20
N TRP A 32 -8.17 1.45 17.73
CA TRP A 32 -9.50 1.63 18.32
C TRP A 32 -9.56 1.17 19.78
N GLN A 33 -8.75 0.19 20.15
CA GLN A 33 -8.59 -0.29 21.53
C GLN A 33 -7.48 0.46 22.29
N HIS A 34 -6.98 1.57 21.74
CA HIS A 34 -5.84 2.34 22.27
C HIS A 34 -4.54 1.54 22.44
N ALA A 35 -4.41 0.41 21.76
CA ALA A 35 -3.23 -0.46 21.82
C ALA A 35 -2.13 0.02 20.84
N LEU A 36 -1.60 1.22 21.06
CA LEU A 36 -0.69 1.93 20.13
C LEU A 36 0.53 1.08 19.71
N ALA A 37 1.24 0.49 20.67
CA ALA A 37 2.44 -0.29 20.38
C ALA A 37 2.15 -1.49 19.45
N TYR A 38 1.07 -2.23 19.74
CA TYR A 38 0.65 -3.37 18.93
C TYR A 38 0.15 -2.92 17.55
N GLY A 39 -0.58 -1.80 17.47
CA GLY A 39 -1.03 -1.23 16.21
C GLY A 39 0.14 -0.87 15.29
N LEU A 40 1.17 -0.21 15.83
CA LEU A 40 2.38 0.14 15.07
C LEU A 40 3.19 -1.09 14.65
N ILE A 41 3.31 -2.08 15.54
CA ILE A 41 3.95 -3.36 15.23
C ILE A 41 3.24 -4.02 14.06
N VAL A 42 1.92 -4.19 14.12
CA VAL A 42 1.15 -4.86 13.07
C VAL A 42 1.12 -4.05 11.77
N ALA A 43 1.21 -2.73 11.84
CA ALA A 43 1.32 -1.90 10.64
C ALA A 43 2.63 -2.12 9.88
N ALA A 44 3.75 -2.36 10.58
CA ALA A 44 5.09 -2.42 9.97
C ALA A 44 5.61 -3.84 9.72
N LEU A 45 5.51 -4.73 10.72
CA LEU A 45 6.17 -6.03 10.73
C LEU A 45 5.73 -6.96 9.59
N PRO A 46 4.42 -7.12 9.30
CA PRO A 46 3.96 -8.00 8.23
C PRO A 46 4.46 -7.55 6.85
N SER A 47 4.45 -6.24 6.56
CA SER A 47 4.95 -5.71 5.29
C SER A 47 6.46 -5.93 5.13
N MET A 48 7.21 -5.78 6.22
CA MET A 48 8.65 -6.09 6.25
C MET A 48 8.91 -7.58 6.01
N LEU A 49 8.22 -8.47 6.72
CA LEU A 49 8.38 -9.92 6.56
C LEU A 49 8.06 -10.36 5.13
N VAL A 50 6.96 -9.88 4.55
CA VAL A 50 6.60 -10.19 3.16
C VAL A 50 7.64 -9.64 2.19
N SER A 51 8.17 -8.44 2.42
CA SER A 51 9.24 -7.89 1.58
C SER A 51 10.52 -8.75 1.63
N ILE A 52 10.90 -9.25 2.81
CA ILE A 52 12.04 -10.16 2.98
C ILE A 52 11.77 -11.49 2.28
N VAL A 53 10.63 -12.12 2.54
CA VAL A 53 10.28 -13.42 1.93
C VAL A 53 10.26 -13.32 0.41
N LEU A 54 9.66 -12.26 -0.14
CA LEU A 54 9.61 -12.05 -1.59
C LEU A 54 11.01 -11.79 -2.17
N PHE A 55 11.88 -11.05 -1.47
CA PHE A 55 13.26 -10.84 -1.92
C PHE A 55 14.02 -12.15 -2.14
N TRP A 56 13.79 -13.14 -1.26
CA TRP A 56 14.44 -14.45 -1.30
C TRP A 56 13.76 -15.46 -2.22
N ARG A 57 12.41 -15.47 -2.29
CA ARG A 57 11.65 -16.55 -2.95
C ARG A 57 10.90 -16.15 -4.23
N ALA A 58 10.63 -14.87 -4.48
CA ALA A 58 9.73 -14.49 -5.56
C ALA A 58 10.46 -14.13 -6.86
N ASP A 59 10.09 -14.82 -7.94
CA ASP A 59 10.41 -14.40 -9.29
C ASP A 59 9.40 -13.32 -9.73
N ALA A 60 9.68 -12.09 -9.30
CA ALA A 60 8.79 -10.94 -9.47
C ALA A 60 8.52 -10.61 -10.96
N ASN A 61 9.27 -11.21 -11.88
CA ASN A 61 9.11 -11.05 -13.32
C ASN A 61 7.81 -11.65 -13.86
N SER A 62 7.28 -12.73 -13.26
CA SER A 62 6.07 -13.39 -13.77
C SER A 62 4.82 -12.51 -13.59
N PHE A 63 4.67 -11.90 -12.42
CA PHE A 63 3.52 -11.06 -12.12
C PHE A 63 3.51 -9.75 -12.92
N VAL A 64 4.66 -9.14 -13.13
CA VAL A 64 4.79 -7.86 -13.86
C VAL A 64 4.39 -7.99 -15.32
N ARG A 65 4.51 -9.19 -15.90
CA ARG A 65 4.08 -9.48 -17.28
C ARG A 65 2.55 -9.53 -17.44
N THR A 66 1.79 -9.60 -16.35
CA THR A 66 0.32 -9.51 -16.42
C THR A 66 -0.15 -8.05 -16.60
N ALA A 67 -1.35 -7.86 -17.15
CA ALA A 67 -1.93 -6.52 -17.34
C ALA A 67 -2.05 -5.76 -16.00
N LEU A 68 -2.44 -6.46 -14.94
CA LEU A 68 -2.58 -5.91 -13.59
C LEU A 68 -1.21 -5.56 -12.98
N GLY A 69 -0.21 -6.43 -13.10
CA GLY A 69 1.15 -6.14 -12.60
C GLY A 69 1.81 -4.97 -13.34
N SER A 70 1.65 -4.89 -14.66
CA SER A 70 2.10 -3.75 -15.46
C SER A 70 1.39 -2.44 -15.11
N TYR A 71 0.08 -2.49 -14.84
CA TYR A 71 -0.68 -1.33 -14.36
C TYR A 71 -0.19 -0.87 -12.99
N MET A 72 -0.07 -1.80 -12.04
CA MET A 72 0.39 -1.46 -10.70
C MET A 72 1.82 -0.91 -10.72
N LEU A 73 2.73 -1.46 -11.55
CA LEU A 73 4.10 -0.95 -11.67
C LEU A 73 4.13 0.47 -12.23
N ARG A 74 3.23 0.81 -13.15
CA ARG A 74 3.09 2.18 -13.67
C ARG A 74 2.49 3.13 -12.63
N ASN A 75 1.54 2.65 -11.82
CA ASN A 75 0.83 3.49 -10.86
C ASN A 75 1.55 3.64 -9.51
N ASN A 76 2.45 2.73 -9.15
CA ASN A 76 3.21 2.77 -7.90
C ASN A 76 4.35 3.83 -7.96
N THR A 77 3.94 5.09 -8.11
CA THR A 77 4.82 6.26 -8.10
C THR A 77 5.04 6.77 -6.67
N PRO A 78 6.12 7.53 -6.40
CA PRO A 78 6.33 8.15 -5.07
C PRO A 78 5.14 9.01 -4.62
N ALA A 79 4.45 9.66 -5.56
CA ALA A 79 3.24 10.42 -5.27
C ALA A 79 2.09 9.51 -4.78
N MET A 80 1.91 8.34 -5.40
CA MET A 80 0.91 7.37 -4.97
C MET A 80 1.24 6.76 -3.61
N GLU A 81 2.53 6.53 -3.33
CA GLU A 81 2.99 6.12 -1.99
C GLU A 81 2.64 7.17 -0.93
N GLY A 82 2.84 8.45 -1.23
CA GLY A 82 2.40 9.56 -0.38
C GLY A 82 0.89 9.57 -0.13
N VAL A 83 0.07 9.38 -1.18
CA VAL A 83 -1.40 9.29 -1.06
C VAL A 83 -1.80 8.13 -0.16
N ARG A 84 -1.19 6.96 -0.33
CA ARG A 84 -1.43 5.79 0.54
C ARG A 84 -1.11 6.09 1.99
N PHE A 85 0.05 6.71 2.23
CA PHE A 85 0.48 7.06 3.59
C PHE A 85 -0.48 8.05 4.25
N CYS A 86 -0.89 9.09 3.54
CA CYS A 86 -1.90 10.04 4.03
C CYS A 86 -3.23 9.35 4.35
N GLY A 87 -3.72 8.47 3.47
CA GLY A 87 -4.93 7.70 3.71
C GLY A 87 -4.83 6.77 4.93
N MET A 88 -3.68 6.13 5.13
CA MET A 88 -3.40 5.32 6.33
C MET A 88 -3.37 6.16 7.60
N LEU A 89 -2.76 7.36 7.57
CA LEU A 89 -2.77 8.28 8.72
C LEU A 89 -4.19 8.73 9.09
N VAL A 90 -5.01 9.09 8.09
CA VAL A 90 -6.42 9.46 8.30
C VAL A 90 -7.20 8.31 8.93
N LEU A 91 -6.99 7.09 8.42
CA LEU A 91 -7.64 5.89 8.92
C LEU A 91 -7.22 5.58 10.37
N TRP A 92 -5.92 5.64 10.68
CA TRP A 92 -5.39 5.38 12.03
C TRP A 92 -5.76 6.48 13.03
N ALA A 93 -5.75 7.75 12.63
CA ALA A 93 -6.24 8.84 13.45
C ALA A 93 -7.73 8.71 13.74
N GLY A 94 -8.52 8.34 12.73
CA GLY A 94 -9.94 8.02 12.88
C GLY A 94 -10.19 6.89 13.86
N ALA A 95 -9.40 5.82 13.75
CA ALA A 95 -9.48 4.70 14.65
C ALA A 95 -9.16 5.09 16.10
N TRP A 96 -8.10 5.86 16.30
CA TRP A 96 -7.68 6.34 17.62
C TRP A 96 -8.70 7.28 18.26
N LEU A 97 -9.32 8.16 17.49
CA LEU A 97 -10.32 9.12 17.96
C LEU A 97 -11.72 8.51 18.12
N GLY A 98 -11.93 7.26 17.69
CA GLY A 98 -13.24 6.62 17.66
C GLY A 98 -14.19 7.18 16.60
N TRP A 99 -13.68 7.89 15.60
CA TRP A 99 -14.47 8.55 14.56
C TRP A 99 -14.60 7.65 13.33
N TRP A 100 -15.67 6.86 13.29
CA TRP A 100 -15.90 5.84 12.26
C TRP A 100 -15.89 6.39 10.81
N TRP A 101 -16.30 7.65 10.61
CA TRP A 101 -16.29 8.29 9.27
C TRP A 101 -14.87 8.55 8.74
N LEU A 102 -13.88 8.73 9.61
CA LEU A 102 -12.47 8.88 9.22
C LEU A 102 -11.88 7.56 8.71
N LEU A 103 -12.40 6.41 9.17
CA LEU A 103 -12.03 5.10 8.60
C LEU A 103 -12.40 5.06 7.12
N TRP A 104 -13.64 5.40 6.80
CA TRP A 104 -14.13 5.45 5.42
C TRP A 104 -13.42 6.52 4.59
N ALA A 105 -13.14 7.69 5.17
CA ALA A 105 -12.40 8.75 4.48
C ALA A 105 -10.98 8.30 4.12
N GLY A 106 -10.26 7.66 5.05
CA GLY A 106 -8.92 7.13 4.79
C GLY A 106 -8.92 6.06 3.72
N LEU A 107 -9.87 5.11 3.78
CA LEU A 107 -10.07 4.09 2.73
C LEU A 107 -10.37 4.73 1.37
N ALA A 108 -11.23 5.75 1.33
CA ALA A 108 -11.59 6.48 0.12
C ALA A 108 -10.40 7.21 -0.50
N VAL A 109 -9.51 7.78 0.31
CA VAL A 109 -8.26 8.41 -0.17
C VAL A 109 -7.36 7.37 -0.85
N ILE A 110 -7.16 6.20 -0.21
CA ILE A 110 -6.33 5.13 -0.76
C ILE A 110 -6.94 4.59 -2.07
N ALA A 111 -8.25 4.30 -2.06
CA ALA A 111 -8.96 3.82 -3.24
C ALA A 111 -8.96 4.85 -4.36
N GLY A 112 -9.21 6.12 -4.05
CA GLY A 112 -9.19 7.24 -4.99
C GLY A 112 -7.82 7.43 -5.65
N GLY A 113 -6.72 7.25 -4.91
CA GLY A 113 -5.37 7.27 -5.48
C GLY A 113 -5.15 6.16 -6.51
N TRP A 114 -5.63 4.94 -6.24
CA TRP A 114 -5.58 3.84 -7.20
C TRP A 114 -6.44 4.13 -8.43
N LEU A 115 -7.68 4.57 -8.22
CA LEU A 115 -8.62 4.90 -9.31
C LEU A 115 -8.12 6.06 -10.19
N ALA A 116 -7.50 7.10 -9.60
CA ALA A 116 -6.90 8.20 -10.34
C ALA A 116 -5.76 7.72 -11.26
N GLY A 117 -5.05 6.67 -10.84
CA GLY A 117 -4.04 5.98 -11.65
C GLY A 117 -4.58 5.25 -12.88
N MET A 118 -5.88 4.93 -12.89
CA MET A 118 -6.55 4.36 -14.06
C MET A 118 -6.80 5.40 -15.15
N TRP A 119 -6.79 6.69 -14.79
CA TRP A 119 -6.96 7.75 -15.77
C TRP A 119 -5.67 7.91 -16.58
N PRO A 120 -5.72 7.87 -17.92
CA PRO A 120 -4.55 8.17 -18.73
C PRO A 120 -4.09 9.59 -18.37
N ARG A 121 -2.87 9.73 -17.82
CA ARG A 121 -2.20 11.03 -17.81
C ARG A 121 -2.13 11.46 -19.28
N ARG A 122 -2.94 12.46 -19.66
CA ARG A 122 -2.73 13.17 -20.92
C ARG A 122 -1.28 13.60 -20.89
N ARG A 123 -0.46 13.02 -21.78
CA ARG A 123 0.86 13.56 -22.05
C ARG A 123 0.59 14.99 -22.50
N THR A 124 0.89 15.97 -21.66
CA THR A 124 1.08 17.33 -22.12
C THR A 124 2.24 17.23 -23.11
N ALA A 125 1.92 17.23 -24.40
CA ALA A 125 2.90 17.44 -25.45
C ALA A 125 3.49 18.82 -25.18
N ALA A 126 4.78 18.84 -24.83
CA ALA A 126 5.60 20.03 -24.90
C ALA A 126 5.99 20.26 -26.35
#